data_AF-A0A6I2A1G1-F1
#
_entry.id   AF-A0A6I2A1G1-F1
#
_cell.length_a   1.000
_cell.length_b   1.000
_cell.length_c   1.000
_cell.angle_alpha   90.00
_cell.angle_beta   90.00
_cell.angle_gamma   90.00
#
_symmetry.space_group_name_H-M   'P 1'
#
loop_
_entity.id
_entity.type
_entity.pdbx_description
1 polymer ?
#
loop_
_entity_poly.entity_id
_entity_poly.type
_entity_poly.pdbx_seq_one_letter_code
_entity_poly.pdbx_strand_id
1 'polypeptide(L)'
;MGLMIRITSGSRFAAFLTGMLLFSGCATLAVIGGVRKAPIAVHLVSALPAEVGAETSNLVALLNAAVADSAWPGGVLLAARDGKIFFHEAFGYHTYARQRPTTRGDIFDLASVTKVVATTSVVMRLVDSGHIRLDDKVVSYLPKLLSGTC
;
A
#
# COMPACT_ATOMS: atom_id res chain seq x y z
N MET A 1 33.04 -4.96 -10.47
CA MET A 1 32.75 -4.74 -9.03
C MET A 1 31.26 -4.89 -8.79
N GLY A 2 30.82 -6.07 -8.34
CA GLY A 2 29.43 -6.34 -7.99
C GLY A 2 29.28 -6.34 -6.48
N LEU A 3 28.37 -5.52 -5.95
CA LEU A 3 28.02 -5.53 -4.53
C LEU A 3 26.84 -6.48 -4.32
N MET A 4 27.17 -7.68 -3.86
CA MET A 4 26.26 -8.75 -3.49
C MET A 4 25.70 -8.45 -2.08
N ILE A 5 24.41 -8.14 -1.99
CA ILE A 5 23.71 -7.96 -0.72
C ILE A 5 23.49 -9.34 -0.10
N ARG A 6 24.33 -9.67 0.88
CA ARG A 6 24.34 -10.94 1.62
C ARG A 6 23.25 -10.89 2.70
N ILE A 7 22.10 -11.52 2.45
CA ILE A 7 21.08 -11.75 3.48
C ILE A 7 21.60 -12.86 4.40
N THR A 8 22.07 -12.48 5.59
CA THR A 8 22.40 -13.43 6.66
C THR A 8 21.11 -14.05 7.21
N SER A 9 20.91 -15.32 6.87
CA SER A 9 20.05 -16.26 7.57
C SER A 9 20.37 -16.27 9.07
N GLY A 10 19.41 -15.84 9.89
CA GLY A 10 19.53 -15.78 11.35
C GLY A 10 18.17 -15.75 12.04
N SER A 11 17.46 -16.88 11.94
CA SER A 11 16.66 -17.48 13.02
C SER A 11 16.05 -16.55 14.08
N ARG A 12 14.91 -15.90 13.76
CA ARG A 12 13.93 -15.41 14.76
C ARG A 12 12.46 -15.68 14.41
N PHE A 13 12.21 -16.69 13.57
CA PHE A 13 10.86 -17.09 13.16
C PHE A 13 10.18 -18.13 14.07
N ALA A 14 10.76 -18.43 15.23
CA ALA A 14 10.26 -19.46 16.14
C ALA A 14 10.28 -18.97 17.59
N ALA A 15 9.30 -18.17 17.98
CA ALA A 15 9.01 -17.86 19.38
C ALA A 15 7.60 -17.29 19.54
N PHE A 16 6.56 -18.07 19.19
CA PHE A 16 5.18 -17.69 19.51
C PHE A 16 4.28 -18.89 19.87
N LEU A 17 4.87 -20.03 20.27
CA LEU A 17 4.13 -21.29 20.46
C LEU A 17 4.25 -21.92 21.85
N THR A 18 4.64 -21.16 22.86
CA THR A 18 4.71 -21.67 24.24
C THR A 18 4.10 -20.68 25.22
N GLY A 19 2.78 -20.75 25.33
CA GLY A 19 2.03 -19.91 26.28
C GLY A 19 0.53 -20.22 26.30
N MET A 20 0.16 -21.48 26.08
CA MET A 20 -1.23 -21.93 26.17
C MET A 20 -1.29 -23.13 27.09
N LEU A 21 -1.38 -22.86 28.39
CA LEU A 21 -1.93 -23.76 29.40
C LEU A 21 -2.06 -22.96 30.71
N LEU A 22 -3.25 -23.04 31.31
CA LEU A 22 -3.67 -22.49 32.61
C LEU A 22 -4.26 -21.07 32.59
N PHE A 23 -5.48 -20.94 32.05
CA PHE A 23 -6.51 -20.14 32.73
C PHE A 23 -7.87 -20.82 32.55
N SER A 24 -8.20 -21.65 33.53
CA SER A 24 -9.57 -22.03 33.85
C SER A 24 -10.28 -20.78 34.38
N GLY A 25 -11.39 -20.39 33.75
CA GLY A 25 -12.30 -19.40 34.34
C GLY A 25 -12.96 -18.45 33.33
N CYS A 26 -14.22 -18.74 33.03
CA CYS A 26 -15.31 -17.76 32.96
C CYS A 26 -15.10 -16.48 32.11
N ALA A 27 -15.56 -16.52 30.86
CA ALA A 27 -16.50 -15.55 30.26
C ALA A 27 -16.53 -15.74 28.74
N THR A 28 -17.58 -16.40 28.24
CA THR A 28 -17.95 -16.38 26.82
C THR A 28 -18.43 -14.98 26.45
N LEU A 29 -17.50 -14.09 26.11
CA LEU A 29 -17.83 -12.86 25.42
C LEU A 29 -17.98 -13.19 23.93
N ALA A 30 -19.22 -13.40 23.50
CA ALA A 30 -19.57 -13.56 22.11
C ALA A 30 -19.09 -12.32 21.33
N VAL A 31 -18.01 -12.47 20.56
CA VAL A 31 -17.58 -11.48 19.58
C VAL A 31 -18.55 -11.57 18.39
N ILE A 32 -19.77 -11.08 18.58
CA ILE A 32 -20.67 -10.74 17.47
C ILE A 32 -20.24 -9.35 16.97
N GLY A 33 -19.00 -9.27 16.50
CA GLY A 33 -18.45 -8.07 15.88
C GLY A 33 -18.86 -8.05 14.42
N GLY A 34 -20.13 -7.74 14.14
CA GLY A 34 -20.55 -7.40 12.79
C GLY A 34 -19.64 -6.30 12.23
N VAL A 35 -19.06 -6.54 11.05
CA VAL A 35 -18.31 -5.54 10.30
C VAL A 35 -19.27 -4.39 10.02
N ARG A 36 -19.21 -3.34 10.84
CA ARG A 36 -19.95 -2.12 10.56
C ARG A 36 -19.37 -1.57 9.26
N LYS A 37 -20.15 -1.60 8.17
CA LYS A 37 -19.94 -0.75 7.01
C LYS A 37 -20.07 0.69 7.48
N ALA A 38 -18.98 1.25 8.03
CA ALA A 38 -18.90 2.69 8.22
C ALA A 38 -18.89 3.33 6.82
N PRO A 39 -19.64 4.42 6.59
CA PRO A 39 -19.48 5.18 5.37
C PRO A 39 -18.06 5.73 5.36
N ILE A 40 -17.24 5.25 4.43
CA ILE A 40 -15.89 5.76 4.20
C ILE A 40 -16.02 7.09 3.45
N ALA A 41 -16.45 8.13 4.16
CA ALA A 41 -16.34 9.50 3.70
C ALA A 41 -14.97 10.02 4.13
N VAL A 42 -13.94 9.78 3.31
CA VAL A 42 -12.61 10.35 3.54
C VAL A 42 -12.66 11.81 3.12
N HIS A 43 -13.01 12.69 4.04
CA HIS A 43 -12.91 14.13 3.84
C HIS A 43 -11.50 14.58 4.20
N LEU A 44 -10.72 14.99 3.19
CA LEU A 44 -9.37 15.48 3.39
C LEU A 44 -9.36 17.00 3.59
N VAL A 45 -8.80 17.44 4.71
CA VAL A 45 -8.64 18.87 5.04
C VAL A 45 -7.16 19.23 5.01
N SER A 46 -6.79 20.40 4.49
CA SER A 46 -5.41 20.89 4.63
C SER A 46 -5.14 21.32 6.06
N ALA A 47 -4.01 20.91 6.62
CA ALA A 47 -3.59 21.22 7.98
C ALA A 47 -2.10 21.58 8.01
N LEU A 48 -1.68 22.28 9.05
CA LEU A 48 -0.26 22.52 9.28
C LEU A 48 0.42 21.26 9.85
N PRO A 49 1.69 20.98 9.51
CA PRO A 49 2.44 19.86 10.09
C PRO A 49 2.42 19.84 11.63
N ALA A 50 2.51 21.01 12.26
CA ALA A 50 2.46 21.15 13.71
C ALA A 50 1.14 20.65 14.33
N GLU A 51 0.01 20.82 13.62
CA GLU A 51 -1.32 20.43 14.11
C GLU A 51 -1.51 18.91 14.18
N VAL A 52 -0.73 18.16 13.39
CA VAL A 52 -0.75 16.70 13.34
C VAL A 52 0.46 16.06 14.00
N GLY A 53 1.31 16.87 14.65
CA GLY A 53 2.55 16.41 15.28
C GLY A 53 3.54 15.80 14.28
N ALA A 54 3.56 16.30 13.04
CA ALA A 54 4.44 15.83 11.99
C ALA A 54 5.63 16.78 11.78
N GLU A 55 6.84 16.25 11.88
CA GLU A 55 8.07 16.97 11.55
C GLU A 55 8.38 16.84 10.06
N THR A 56 8.40 17.96 9.35
CA THR A 56 8.59 18.00 7.88
C THR A 56 9.86 18.71 7.42
N SER A 57 10.65 19.24 8.36
CA SER A 57 11.83 20.07 8.12
C SER A 57 12.83 19.44 7.14
N ASN A 58 13.08 18.14 7.23
CA ASN A 58 14.05 17.45 6.39
C ASN A 58 13.46 16.80 5.12
N LEU A 59 12.13 16.77 4.96
CA LEU A 59 11.51 16.04 3.83
C LEU A 59 11.94 16.62 2.48
N VAL A 60 11.90 17.94 2.33
CA VAL A 60 12.27 18.59 1.06
C VAL A 60 13.74 18.34 0.72
N ALA A 61 14.62 18.39 1.72
CA ALA A 61 16.05 18.11 1.53
C ALA A 61 16.28 16.66 1.06
N LEU A 62 15.59 15.68 1.67
CA LEU A 62 15.67 14.27 1.28
C LEU A 62 15.14 14.02 -0.13
N LEU A 63 14.01 14.65 -0.50
CA LEU A 63 13.43 14.52 -1.84
C LEU A 63 14.38 15.09 -2.90
N ASN A 64 14.97 16.26 -2.64
CA ASN A 64 15.94 16.87 -3.55
C ASN A 64 17.24 16.06 -3.65
N ALA A 65 17.71 15.49 -2.54
CA ALA A 65 18.86 14.59 -2.54
C ALA A 65 18.60 13.34 -3.39
N ALA A 66 17.42 12.71 -3.26
CA ALA A 66 17.07 11.54 -4.06
C ALA A 66 16.99 11.85 -5.57
N VAL A 67 16.51 13.05 -5.93
CA VAL A 67 16.53 13.52 -7.33
C VAL A 67 17.96 13.77 -7.80
N ALA A 68 18.82 14.35 -6.96
CA ALA A 68 20.24 14.57 -7.27
C ALA A 68 21.00 13.25 -7.47
N ASP A 69 20.72 12.25 -6.64
CA ASP A 69 21.27 10.90 -6.72
C ASP A 69 20.67 10.07 -7.88
N SER A 70 19.81 10.68 -8.70
CA SER A 70 19.17 10.07 -9.87
C SER A 70 18.31 8.83 -9.55
N ALA A 71 17.84 8.68 -8.31
CA ALA A 71 16.94 7.59 -7.93
C ALA A 71 15.61 7.65 -8.72
N TRP A 72 15.12 8.86 -8.99
CA TRP A 72 14.00 9.17 -9.87
C TRP A 72 14.10 10.63 -10.38
N PRO A 73 13.55 10.96 -11.56
CA PRO A 73 13.67 12.31 -12.12
C PRO A 73 12.81 13.36 -11.38
N GLY A 74 11.71 12.92 -10.76
CA GLY A 74 10.75 13.78 -10.06
C GLY A 74 9.49 13.03 -9.65
N GLY A 75 8.59 13.71 -8.95
CA GLY A 75 7.34 13.13 -8.46
C GLY A 75 6.53 14.10 -7.60
N VAL A 76 5.44 13.59 -7.03
CA VAL A 76 4.58 14.32 -6.09
C VAL A 76 4.47 13.49 -4.81
N LEU A 77 4.71 14.13 -3.67
CA LEU A 77 4.53 13.49 -2.36
C LEU A 77 3.32 14.11 -1.66
N LEU A 78 2.37 13.24 -1.32
CA LEU A 78 1.21 13.56 -0.49
C LEU A 78 1.32 12.79 0.83
N ALA A 79 1.29 13.50 1.95
CA ALA A 79 1.22 12.91 3.28
C ALA A 79 0.04 13.46 4.06
N ALA A 80 -0.74 12.56 4.65
CA ALA A 80 -1.91 12.87 5.44
C ALA A 80 -1.98 12.01 6.70
N ARG A 81 -2.55 12.56 7.77
CA ARG A 81 -2.81 11.89 9.05
C ARG A 81 -4.19 12.28 9.54
N ASP A 82 -5.00 11.32 9.96
CA ASP A 82 -6.36 11.55 10.50
C ASP A 82 -7.24 12.43 9.59
N GLY A 83 -7.19 12.18 8.28
CA GLY A 83 -7.94 12.97 7.28
C GLY A 83 -7.38 14.37 7.04
N LYS A 84 -6.22 14.72 7.62
CA LYS A 84 -5.57 16.01 7.44
C LYS A 84 -4.32 15.88 6.58
N ILE A 85 -4.30 16.55 5.43
CA ILE A 85 -3.12 16.65 4.55
C ILE A 85 -2.20 17.71 5.12
N PHE A 86 -1.01 17.31 5.53
CA PHE A 86 0.00 18.22 6.09
C PHE A 86 1.20 18.42 5.17
N PHE A 87 1.34 17.60 4.13
CA PHE A 87 2.38 17.76 3.12
C PHE A 87 1.82 17.39 1.75
N HIS A 88 1.95 18.28 0.77
CA HIS A 88 1.55 18.02 -0.61
C HIS A 88 2.41 18.85 -1.55
N GLU A 89 3.53 18.30 -1.99
CA GLU A 89 4.49 19.04 -2.81
C GLU A 89 4.98 18.21 -4.00
N ALA A 90 5.24 18.91 -5.11
CA ALA A 90 5.84 18.36 -6.31
C ALA A 90 7.35 18.69 -6.36
N PHE A 91 8.14 17.78 -6.90
CA PHE A 91 9.59 17.91 -6.99
C PHE A 91 10.12 17.35 -8.32
N GLY A 92 11.26 17.88 -8.76
CA GLY A 92 11.96 17.41 -9.95
C GLY A 92 11.18 17.62 -11.26
N TYR A 93 11.42 16.70 -12.20
CA TYR A 93 10.93 16.75 -13.58
C TYR A 93 10.36 15.39 -13.99
N HIS A 94 9.56 15.37 -15.06
CA HIS A 94 9.01 14.13 -15.62
C HIS A 94 10.08 13.17 -16.14
N THR A 95 11.19 13.71 -16.64
CA THR A 95 12.30 12.94 -17.21
C THR A 95 13.65 13.52 -16.77
N TYR A 96 14.71 12.72 -16.86
CA TYR A 96 16.08 13.16 -16.57
C TYR A 96 16.58 14.26 -17.52
N ALA A 97 15.96 14.43 -18.68
CA ALA A 97 16.23 15.53 -19.61
C ALA A 97 15.73 16.89 -19.11
N ARG A 98 14.98 16.92 -18.00
CA ARG A 98 14.49 18.13 -17.31
C ARG A 98 13.69 19.08 -18.22
N GLN A 99 12.95 18.53 -19.18
CA GLN A 99 12.17 19.32 -20.15
C GLN A 99 10.85 19.84 -19.58
N ARG A 100 10.22 19.08 -18.66
CA ARG A 100 8.93 19.42 -18.06
C ARG A 100 9.00 19.28 -16.54
N PRO A 101 8.84 20.37 -15.77
CA PRO A 101 8.80 20.30 -14.32
C PRO A 101 7.53 19.57 -13.85
N THR A 102 7.64 18.86 -12.74
CA THR A 102 6.51 18.14 -12.15
C THR A 102 5.59 19.10 -11.40
N THR A 103 4.28 18.90 -11.52
CA THR A 103 3.24 19.65 -10.84
C THR A 103 2.33 18.70 -10.04
N ARG A 104 1.67 19.23 -9.01
CA ARG A 104 0.80 18.42 -8.12
C ARG A 104 -0.37 17.74 -8.84
N GLY A 105 -0.82 18.33 -9.96
CA GLY A 105 -1.93 17.82 -10.76
C GLY A 105 -1.52 16.90 -11.91
N ASP A 106 -0.23 16.57 -12.03
CA ASP A 106 0.21 15.65 -13.08
C ASP A 106 -0.33 14.23 -12.83
N ILE A 107 -0.69 13.55 -13.91
CA ILE A 107 -1.20 12.18 -13.89
C ILE A 107 -0.02 11.23 -14.09
N PHE A 108 0.05 10.21 -13.22
CA PHE A 108 1.08 9.18 -13.26
C PHE A 108 0.47 7.80 -13.45
N ASP A 109 1.20 6.93 -14.15
CA ASP A 109 0.83 5.52 -14.24
C ASP A 109 1.04 4.83 -12.89
N LEU A 110 -0.03 4.25 -12.36
CA LEU A 110 -0.03 3.58 -11.05
C LEU A 110 0.68 2.21 -11.05
N ALA A 111 0.98 1.69 -12.24
CA ALA A 111 1.65 0.40 -12.44
C ALA A 111 1.07 -0.69 -11.51
N SER A 112 1.91 -1.33 -10.67
CA SER A 112 1.49 -2.42 -9.79
C SER A 112 0.50 -2.03 -8.69
N VAL A 113 0.30 -0.75 -8.40
CA VAL A 113 -0.77 -0.31 -7.48
C VAL A 113 -2.16 -0.66 -8.03
N THR A 114 -2.30 -0.77 -9.36
CA THR A 114 -3.51 -1.24 -10.04
C THR A 114 -4.00 -2.59 -9.51
N LYS A 115 -3.09 -3.49 -9.12
CA LYS A 115 -3.45 -4.81 -8.59
C LYS A 115 -4.29 -4.68 -7.32
N VAL A 116 -3.88 -3.80 -6.40
CA VAL A 116 -4.56 -3.63 -5.11
C VAL A 116 -5.85 -2.83 -5.29
N VAL A 117 -5.81 -1.74 -6.05
CA VAL A 117 -6.93 -0.80 -6.17
C VAL A 117 -8.02 -1.33 -7.12
N ALA A 118 -7.65 -1.95 -8.24
CA ALA A 118 -8.60 -2.43 -9.23
C ALA A 118 -8.82 -3.94 -9.10
N THR A 119 -7.78 -4.74 -9.32
CA THR A 119 -7.93 -6.20 -9.45
C THR A 119 -8.46 -6.83 -8.17
N THR A 120 -7.81 -6.59 -7.03
CA THR A 120 -8.21 -7.17 -5.74
C THR A 120 -9.62 -6.71 -5.35
N SER A 121 -9.92 -5.42 -5.46
CA SER A 121 -11.24 -4.89 -5.10
C SER A 121 -12.35 -5.50 -5.96
N VAL A 122 -12.14 -5.65 -7.27
CA VAL A 122 -13.12 -6.28 -8.17
C VAL A 122 -13.27 -7.77 -7.88
N VAL A 123 -12.17 -8.49 -7.67
CA VAL A 123 -12.19 -9.93 -7.37
C VAL A 123 -12.90 -10.19 -6.03
N MET A 124 -12.59 -9.44 -4.97
CA MET A 124 -13.28 -9.61 -3.68
C MET A 124 -14.78 -9.28 -3.78
N ARG A 125 -15.15 -8.29 -4.59
CA ARG A 125 -16.56 -8.01 -4.86
C ARG A 125 -17.26 -9.17 -5.56
N LEU A 126 -16.59 -9.84 -6.50
CA LEU A 126 -17.13 -11.04 -7.16
C LEU A 126 -17.29 -12.20 -6.18
N VAL A 127 -16.36 -12.36 -5.24
CA VAL A 127 -16.45 -13.32 -4.13
C VAL A 127 -17.67 -13.04 -3.25
N ASP A 128 -17.84 -11.79 -2.82
CA ASP A 128 -18.98 -11.38 -1.98
C ASP A 128 -20.33 -11.62 -2.68
N SER A 129 -20.38 -11.45 -4.01
CA SER A 129 -21.58 -11.73 -4.81
C SER A 129 -21.80 -13.22 -5.14
N GLY A 130 -20.89 -14.11 -4.71
CA GLY A 130 -20.98 -15.55 -4.95
C GLY A 130 -20.68 -16.00 -6.38
N HIS A 131 -20.11 -15.13 -7.23
CA HIS A 131 -19.76 -15.48 -8.61
C HIS A 131 -18.48 -16.32 -8.71
N ILE A 132 -17.54 -16.12 -7.79
CA ILE A 132 -16.28 -16.87 -7.71
C ILE A 132 -15.96 -17.22 -6.25
N ARG A 133 -15.25 -18.32 -6.01
CA ARG A 133 -14.64 -18.62 -4.71
C ARG A 133 -13.13 -18.58 -4.83
N LEU A 134 -12.45 -18.22 -3.75
CA LEU A 134 -10.99 -18.11 -3.75
C LEU A 134 -10.29 -19.46 -3.95
N ASP A 135 -10.93 -20.53 -3.51
CA ASP A 135 -10.41 -21.90 -3.64
C ASP A 135 -10.81 -22.58 -4.96
N ASP A 136 -11.60 -21.91 -5.80
CA ASP A 136 -12.00 -22.49 -7.08
C ASP A 136 -10.79 -22.59 -8.01
N LYS A 137 -10.70 -23.70 -8.74
CA LYS A 137 -9.64 -23.88 -9.72
C LYS A 137 -9.83 -22.87 -10.86
N VAL A 138 -8.74 -22.20 -11.26
CA VAL A 138 -8.76 -21.22 -12.37
C VAL A 138 -9.32 -21.83 -13.66
N VAL A 139 -9.07 -23.12 -13.90
CA VAL A 139 -9.56 -23.85 -15.07
C VAL A 139 -11.09 -23.96 -15.15
N SER A 140 -11.80 -23.82 -14.02
CA SER A 140 -13.26 -23.78 -13.98
C SER A 140 -13.80 -22.54 -14.70
N TYR A 141 -13.03 -21.45 -14.75
CA TYR A 141 -13.39 -20.18 -15.39
C TYR A 141 -12.68 -19.96 -16.72
N LEU A 142 -11.47 -20.50 -16.87
CA LEU A 142 -10.63 -20.37 -18.06
C LEU A 142 -10.21 -21.75 -18.59
N PRO A 143 -11.13 -22.52 -19.22
CA PRO A 143 -10.86 -23.89 -19.63
C PRO A 143 -9.75 -24.01 -20.69
N LYS A 144 -9.50 -22.96 -21.48
CA LYS A 144 -8.42 -22.91 -22.48
C LYS A 144 -7.01 -23.04 -21.89
N LEU A 145 -6.83 -22.80 -20.59
CA LEU A 145 -5.52 -23.01 -19.94
C LEU A 145 -5.09 -24.48 -19.92
N LEU A 146 -6.03 -25.42 -20.10
CA LEU A 146 -5.72 -26.86 -20.18
C LEU A 146 -5.33 -27.32 -21.58
N SER A 147 -5.72 -26.59 -22.63
CA SER A 147 -5.57 -27.06 -24.02
C SER A 147 -4.22 -26.73 -24.66
N GLY A 148 -3.28 -26.13 -23.92
CA GLY A 148 -1.90 -25.86 -24.37
C GLY A 148 -1.77 -25.01 -25.65
N THR A 149 -2.87 -24.41 -26.09
CA THR A 149 -3.00 -23.65 -27.33
C THR A 149 -3.03 -22.17 -26.96
N CYS A 150 -1.83 -21.61 -26.84
CA CYS A 150 -1.60 -20.17 -26.87
C CYS A 150 -1.47 -19.71 -28.32
#